data_AF-A0A7L3P901-F1
#
_entry.id   AF-A0A7L3P901-F1
#
_cell.length_a   1.000
_cell.length_b   1.000
_cell.length_c   1.000
_cell.angle_alpha   90.00
_cell.angle_beta   90.00
_cell.angle_gamma   90.00
#
_symmetry.space_group_name_H-M   'P 1'
#
loop_
_entity.id
_entity.type
_entity.pdbx_description
1 polymer ?
#
loop_
_entity_poly.entity_id
_entity_poly.type
_entity_poly.pdbx_seq_one_letter_code
_entity_poly.pdbx_strand_id
1 'polypeptide(L)' 'LLEANGNLSCRCRKTTRSVIPPEKYSSVEVRPVGSSCRRLEVVIKLKTLAWVCVDPSRPWVKKLLQDLSNL' A
#
# COMPACT_ATOMS: atom_id res chain seq x y z
N LEU A 1 6.24 -14.20 -30.01
CA LEU A 1 5.29 -13.66 -29.02
C LEU A 1 5.87 -13.97 -27.64
N LEU A 2 6.43 -12.98 -26.96
CA LEU A 2 6.88 -13.17 -25.58
C LEU A 2 5.62 -13.24 -24.70
N GLU A 3 5.16 -14.44 -24.39
CA GLU A 3 4.17 -14.63 -23.35
C GLU A 3 4.83 -14.32 -22.01
N ALA A 4 4.73 -13.06 -21.59
CA ALA A 4 4.96 -12.70 -20.21
C ALA A 4 3.81 -13.29 -19.40
N ASN A 5 3.88 -14.59 -19.09
CA ASN A 5 3.07 -15.22 -18.06
C ASN A 5 3.59 -14.75 -16.69
N GLY A 6 3.59 -13.43 -16.47
CA GLY A 6 3.92 -12.83 -15.20
C GLY A 6 2.75 -13.13 -14.28
N ASN A 7 2.93 -14.12 -13.42
CA ASN A 7 1.93 -14.47 -12.41
C ASN A 7 1.62 -13.21 -11.58
N LEU A 8 0.46 -12.59 -11.82
CA LEU A 8 0.06 -11.33 -11.18
C LEU A 8 -0.25 -11.64 -9.71
N SER A 9 0.73 -11.45 -8.84
CA SER A 9 0.64 -11.73 -7.41
C SER A 9 0.93 -10.47 -6.60
N CYS A 10 -0.12 -9.67 -6.42
CA CYS A 10 -0.10 -8.56 -5.47
C CYS A 10 -0.06 -9.08 -4.02
N ARG A 11 0.67 -8.39 -3.13
CA ARG A 11 0.80 -8.81 -1.72
C ARG A 11 -0.50 -8.57 -0.95
N CYS A 12 -1.22 -7.51 -1.28
CA CYS A 12 -2.49 -7.14 -0.70
C CYS A 12 -3.65 -7.85 -1.40
N ARG A 13 -4.23 -8.82 -0.69
CA ARG A 13 -5.48 -9.51 -1.10
C ARG A 13 -6.73 -8.69 -0.76
N LYS A 14 -6.69 -7.91 0.32
CA LYS A 14 -7.77 -7.01 0.77
C LYS A 14 -7.18 -5.70 1.23
N THR A 15 -7.94 -4.63 1.11
CA THR A 15 -7.59 -3.29 1.62
C THR A 15 -8.65 -2.80 2.58
N THR A 16 -8.24 -1.99 3.56
CA THR A 16 -9.18 -1.22 4.38
C THR A 16 -9.35 0.20 3.84
N ARG A 17 -10.54 0.75 4.07
CA ARG A 17 -10.90 2.13 3.75
C ARG A 17 -10.93 3.03 4.99
N SER A 18 -11.04 2.41 6.17
CA SER A 18 -11.10 3.12 7.46
C SER A 18 -9.81 3.86 7.74
N VAL A 19 -9.94 5.06 8.29
CA VAL A 19 -8.79 5.87 8.72
C VAL A 19 -8.05 5.14 9.83
N ILE A 20 -6.73 5.11 9.73
CA ILE A 20 -5.85 4.64 10.79
C ILE A 20 -5.08 5.87 11.32
N PRO A 21 -5.12 6.17 12.63
CA PRO A 21 -4.37 7.29 13.19
C PRO A 21 -2.85 7.12 13.00
N PRO A 22 -2.10 8.14 12.54
CA PRO A 22 -0.66 8.06 12.31
C PRO A 22 0.16 7.61 13.53
N GLU A 23 -0.32 7.89 14.75
CA GLU A 23 0.34 7.51 16.01
C GLU A 23 0.41 5.98 16.18
N LYS A 24 -0.43 5.24 15.46
CA LYS A 24 -0.42 3.76 15.44
C LYS A 24 0.62 3.19 14.48
N TYR A 25 1.21 4.01 13.60
CA TYR A 25 2.11 3.54 12.57
C TYR A 25 3.48 3.23 13.19
N SER A 26 4.06 2.11 12.79
CA SER A 26 5.47 1.80 12.98
C SER A 26 6.26 2.14 11.72
N SER A 27 5.70 1.86 10.54
CA SER A 27 6.27 2.24 9.25
C SER A 27 5.21 2.18 8.15
N VAL A 28 5.52 2.79 7.00
CA VAL A 28 4.71 2.72 5.77
C VAL A 28 5.57 2.16 4.65
N GLU A 29 5.09 1.11 3.98
CA GLU A 29 5.70 0.52 2.78
C GLU A 29 4.83 0.88 1.57
N VAL A 30 5.42 1.56 0.59
CA VAL A 30 4.77 1.89 -0.68
C VAL A 30 5.37 0.99 -1.76
N ARG A 31 4.54 0.16 -2.39
CA ARG A 31 4.95 -0.75 -3.48
C ARG A 31 4.36 -0.23 -4.79
N PRO A 32 5.18 0.33 -5.70
CA PRO A 32 4.69 0.88 -6.95
C PRO A 32 4.15 -0.21 -7.89
N VAL A 33 3.41 0.23 -8.91
CA VAL A 33 2.96 -0.63 -10.01
C VAL A 33 4.16 -1.25 -10.72
N GLY A 34 4.11 -2.56 -10.98
CA GLY A 34 5.19 -3.29 -11.65
C GLY A 34 4.69 -4.52 -12.41
N SER A 35 5.64 -5.29 -12.95
CA SER A 35 5.36 -6.48 -13.76
C SER A 35 4.62 -7.59 -12.99
N SER A 36 4.87 -7.70 -11.68
CA SER A 36 4.26 -8.69 -10.79
C SER A 36 2.95 -8.24 -10.14
N CYS A 37 2.68 -6.93 -10.08
CA CYS A 37 1.43 -6.39 -9.56
C CYS A 37 1.09 -5.07 -10.25
N ARG A 38 -0.07 -5.03 -10.92
CA ARG A 38 -0.56 -3.84 -11.66
C ARG A 38 -1.25 -2.81 -10.77
N ARG A 39 -1.14 -2.94 -9.45
CA ARG A 39 -1.76 -2.03 -8.46
C ARG A 39 -0.68 -1.39 -7.61
N LEU A 40 -0.85 -0.11 -7.29
CA LEU A 40 -0.15 0.53 -6.19
C LEU A 40 -0.60 -0.16 -4.89
N GLU A 41 0.34 -0.63 -4.08
CA GLU A 41 0.06 -1.16 -2.75
C GLU A 41 0.65 -0.23 -1.70
N VAL A 42 -0.16 0.14 -0.72
CA VAL A 42 0.28 0.89 0.46
C VAL A 42 0.02 0.01 1.66
N VAL A 43 1.07 -0.35 2.38
CA VAL A 43 1.01 -1.22 3.54
C VAL A 43 1.48 -0.44 4.76
N ILE A 44 0.63 -0.36 5.77
CA ILE A 44 0.96 0.24 7.06
C ILE A 44 1.31 -0.88 8.01
N LYS A 45 2.54 -0.85 8.54
CA LYS A 45 2.91 -1.69 9.69
C LYS A 45 2.51 -0.92 10.94
N LEU A 46 1.65 -1.52 11.77
CA LEU A 46 1.25 -0.93 13.04
C LEU A 46 2.30 -1.23 14.11
N LYS A 47 2.33 -0.42 15.18
CA LYS A 47 3.16 -0.68 16.38
C LYS A 47 2.84 -2.03 17.04
N THR A 48 1.63 -2.54 16.84
CA THR A 48 1.21 -3.90 17.25
C THR A 48 1.78 -5.01 16.36
N LEU A 49 2.67 -4.69 15.41
CA LEU A 49 3.25 -5.58 14.40
C LEU A 49 2.27 -6.11 13.34
N ALA A 50 1.00 -5.69 13.38
CA ALA A 50 0.03 -6.00 12.35
C ALA A 50 0.34 -5.25 11.04
N TRP A 51 0.10 -5.91 9.91
CA TRP A 51 0.26 -5.35 8.58
C TRP A 51 -1.11 -5.09 7.96
N VAL A 52 -1.35 -3.85 7.54
CA VAL A 52 -2.64 -3.44 7.00
C VAL A 52 -2.45 -2.81 5.63
N CYS A 53 -3.01 -3.43 4.61
CA CYS A 53 -3.12 -2.84 3.28
C CYS A 53 -4.24 -1.80 3.26
N VAL A 54 -3.97 -0.62 2.70
CA VAL A 54 -4.95 0.49 2.64
C VAL A 54 -5.28 0.82 1.19
N ASP A 55 -6.50 1.30 0.94
CA ASP A 55 -6.99 1.65 -0.40
C ASP A 55 -6.39 2.99 -0.88
N PRO A 56 -5.49 3.02 -1.88
CA PRO A 56 -4.83 4.26 -2.33
C PRO A 56 -5.78 5.29 -2.95
N SER A 57 -7.02 4.90 -3.28
CA SER A 57 -8.02 5.84 -3.80
C SER A 57 -8.59 6.78 -2.72
N ARG A 58 -8.43 6.44 -1.43
CA ARG A 58 -9.00 7.22 -0.32
C ARG A 58 -8.25 8.54 -0.10
N PRO A 59 -8.97 9.66 0.16
CA PRO A 59 -8.34 10.97 0.35
C PRO A 59 -7.24 10.99 1.42
N TRP A 60 -7.46 10.33 2.57
CA TRP A 60 -6.47 10.28 3.65
C TRP A 60 -5.20 9.49 3.27
N VAL A 61 -5.32 8.46 2.42
CA VAL A 61 -4.17 7.70 1.92
C VAL A 61 -3.39 8.54 0.90
N LYS A 62 -4.08 9.29 0.03
CA LYS A 62 -3.43 10.26 -0.87
C LYS A 62 -2.66 11.32 -0.09
N LYS A 63 -3.26 11.86 0.98
CA LYS A 63 -2.60 12.82 1.87
C LYS A 63 -1.36 12.21 2.53
N LEU A 64 -1.48 11.00 3.07
CA LEU A 64 -0.33 10.24 3.60
C LEU A 64 0.81 10.12 2.58
N LEU A 65 0.51 9.76 1.33
CA LEU A 65 1.52 9.64 0.27
C LEU A 65 2.19 10.98 -0.07
N GLN A 66 1.43 12.08 -0.09
CA GLN A 66 1.97 13.43 -0.28
C GLN A 66 2.89 13.85 0.85
N ASP A 67 2.50 13.57 2.10
CA ASP A 67 3.30 13.92 3.27
C ASP A 67 4.61 13.13 3.29
N LEU A 68 4.60 11.86 2.85
CA LEU A 68 5.81 11.05 2.69
C LEU A 68 6.74 11.57 1.58
N SER A 69 6.22 12.12 0.49
CA SER A 69 7.05 12.67 -0.61
C SER A 69 7.70 14.02 -0.28
N ASN A 70 7.27 14.67 0.80
CA ASN A 70 7.82 15.94 1.26
C ASN A 70 8.87 15.77 2.37
N LEU A 71 9.19 14.52 2.73
CA LEU A 71 10.30 14.15 3.63
C LEU A 71 11.59 13.95 2.81
#